data_AF-B0BYX1-F1
#
_entry.id   AF-B0BYX1-F1
#
_cell.length_a   1.000
_cell.length_b   1.000
_cell.length_c   1.000
_cell.angle_alpha   90.00
_cell.angle_beta   90.00
_cell.angle_gamma   90.00
#
_symmetry.space_group_name_H-M   'P 1'
#
loop_
_entity.id
_entity.type
_entity.pdbx_description
1 polymer ?
#
loop_
_entity_poly.entity_id
_entity_poly.type
_entity_poly.pdbx_seq_one_letter_code
_entity_poly.pdbx_strand_id
1 'polypeptide(L)' 'MTHLDLTSLDKQQLTALLWELKGTPAVNAIYQELRSRSPEVTIKLSDPDWEDKTDEALKQALGIAQPSGHQT' A
#
# COMPACT_ATOMS: atom_id res chain seq x y z
N MET A 1 2.82 24.80 4.42
CA MET A 1 3.04 23.36 4.18
C MET A 1 1.68 22.70 4.25
N THR A 2 1.23 22.12 3.14
CA THR A 2 -0.01 21.35 3.07
C THR A 2 0.15 20.12 3.96
N HIS A 3 -0.56 20.12 5.09
CA HIS A 3 -0.72 18.93 5.92
C HIS A 3 -1.58 17.96 5.10
N LEU A 4 -0.94 16.96 4.49
CA LEU A 4 -1.64 15.94 3.72
C LEU A 4 -2.38 15.06 4.73
N ASP A 5 -3.71 15.20 4.79
CA ASP A 5 -4.52 14.41 5.69
C ASP A 5 -4.67 12.99 5.14
N LEU A 6 -3.74 12.12 5.52
CA LEU A 6 -3.75 10.71 5.13
C LEU A 6 -4.99 9.99 5.67
N THR A 7 -5.62 10.54 6.71
CA THR A 7 -6.78 9.91 7.33
C THR A 7 -8.03 9.96 6.45
N SER A 8 -8.14 10.99 5.62
CA SER A 8 -9.26 11.22 4.71
C SER A 8 -9.16 10.47 3.38
N LEU A 9 -8.00 9.89 3.08
CA LEU A 9 -7.74 9.18 1.82
C LEU A 9 -8.16 7.71 1.93
N ASP A 10 -8.71 7.15 0.86
CA ASP A 10 -8.98 5.72 0.79
C ASP A 10 -7.70 4.90 0.49
N LYS A 11 -7.78 3.57 0.61
CA LYS A 11 -6.63 2.68 0.40
C LYS A 11 -6.04 2.80 -1.01
N GLN A 12 -6.87 3.02 -2.04
CA GLN A 12 -6.41 3.21 -3.41
C GLN A 12 -5.66 4.53 -3.57
N GLN A 13 -6.20 5.61 -3.01
CA GLN A 13 -5.54 6.92 -3.01
C GLN A 13 -4.21 6.90 -2.24
N LEU A 14 -4.17 6.27 -1.07
CA LEU A 14 -2.94 6.08 -0.31
C LEU A 14 -1.90 5.29 -1.11
N THR A 15 -2.32 4.29 -1.89
CA THR A 15 -1.42 3.51 -2.75
C THR A 15 -0.88 4.34 -3.90
N ALA A 16 -1.74 5.11 -4.57
CA ALA A 16 -1.33 6.02 -5.62
C ALA A 16 -0.29 7.03 -5.11
N LEU A 17 -0.53 7.60 -3.92
CA LEU A 17 0.41 8.50 -3.26
C LEU A 17 1.71 7.82 -2.86
N LEU A 18 1.67 6.56 -2.40
CA LEU A 18 2.85 5.77 -2.09
C LEU A 18 3.73 5.59 -3.34
N TRP A 19 3.13 5.32 -4.49
CA TRP A 19 3.86 5.22 -5.77
C TRP A 19 4.36 6.56 -6.28
N GLU A 20 3.56 7.62 -6.18
CA GLU A 20 3.93 8.97 -6.62
C GLU A 20 5.09 9.53 -5.79
N LEU A 21 5.11 9.23 -4.49
CA LEU A 21 6.11 9.70 -3.53
C LEU A 21 7.21 8.67 -3.27
N LYS A 22 7.35 7.67 -4.14
CA LYS A 22 8.41 6.66 -4.08
C LYS A 22 9.78 7.33 -4.05
N GLY A 23 10.65 6.88 -3.14
CA GLY A 23 11.99 7.43 -2.95
C GLY A 23 12.03 8.75 -2.16
N THR A 24 10.88 9.26 -1.71
CA THR A 24 10.82 10.41 -0.81
C THR A 24 10.61 9.95 0.64
N PRO A 25 11.00 10.76 1.64
CA PRO A 25 10.72 10.46 3.04
C PRO A 25 9.23 10.46 3.39
N ALA A 26 8.36 11.05 2.54
CA ALA A 26 6.92 11.08 2.76
C ALA A 26 6.26 9.68 2.65
N VAL A 27 6.89 8.76 1.91
CA VAL A 27 6.41 7.37 1.75
C VAL A 27 6.23 6.66 3.08
N ASN A 28 7.06 6.97 4.08
CA ASN A 28 6.97 6.33 5.39
C ASN A 28 5.67 6.68 6.12
N ALA A 29 5.17 7.92 6.01
CA ALA A 29 3.92 8.32 6.63
C ALA A 29 2.72 7.59 6.00
N ILE A 30 2.70 7.51 4.67
CA ILE A 30 1.66 6.80 3.90
C ILE A 30 1.67 5.30 4.23
N TYR A 31 2.86 4.73 4.35
CA TYR A 31 3.04 3.34 4.72
C TYR A 31 2.52 3.04 6.14
N GLN A 32 2.81 3.89 7.12
CA GLN A 32 2.28 3.73 8.49
C GLN A 32 0.75 3.80 8.53
N GLU A 33 0.15 4.70 7.76
CA GLU A 33 -1.31 4.81 7.64
C GLU A 33 -1.91 3.54 7.00
N LEU A 34 -1.35 3.08 5.89
CA LEU A 34 -1.77 1.83 5.22
C LEU A 34 -1.67 0.63 6.15
N ARG A 35 -0.57 0.50 6.90
CA ARG A 35 -0.36 -0.55 7.89
C ARG A 35 -1.34 -0.46 9.05
N SER A 36 -1.66 0.74 9.52
CA SER A 36 -2.64 0.95 10.60
C SER A 36 -4.05 0.51 10.18
N ARG A 37 -4.40 0.68 8.90
CA ARG A 37 -5.71 0.31 8.35
C ARG A 37 -5.80 -1.13 7.87
N SER A 38 -4.66 -1.69 7.47
CA SER A 38 -4.54 -3.04 6.92
C SER A 38 -3.29 -3.68 7.52
N PRO A 39 -3.35 -4.20 8.75
CA PRO A 39 -2.21 -4.84 9.39
C PRO A 39 -1.71 -6.08 8.61
N GLU A 40 -2.57 -6.62 7.75
CA GLU A 40 -2.29 -7.69 6.78
C GLU A 40 -1.21 -7.26 5.76
N VAL A 41 -1.15 -5.96 5.47
CA VAL A 41 -0.14 -5.33 4.61
C VAL A 41 1.11 -5.08 5.47
N THR A 42 1.79 -6.16 5.85
CA THR A 42 3.08 -6.09 6.57
C THR A 42 4.23 -6.12 5.58
N ILE A 43 4.76 -4.95 5.29
CA ILE A 43 5.85 -4.70 4.35
C ILE A 43 7.04 -4.09 5.08
N LYS A 44 8.24 -4.45 4.65
CA LYS A 44 9.46 -3.79 5.11
C LYS A 44 9.97 -2.96 3.93
N LEU A 45 10.01 -1.63 4.07
CA LEU A 45 10.57 -0.74 3.04
C LEU A 45 12.06 -1.03 2.74
N SER A 46 12.74 -1.75 3.62
CA SER A 46 14.12 -2.23 3.42
C SER A 46 14.21 -3.52 2.59
N ASP A 47 13.09 -4.16 2.29
CA ASP A 47 13.04 -5.36 1.45
C ASP A 47 13.18 -4.94 -0.01
N PRO A 48 14.06 -5.54 -0.82
CA PRO A 48 14.23 -5.15 -2.23
C PRO A 48 12.95 -5.38 -3.05
N ASP A 49 12.10 -6.33 -2.66
CA ASP A 49 10.84 -6.68 -3.31
C ASP A 49 9.63 -6.07 -2.58
N TRP A 50 9.85 -5.04 -1.75
CA TRP A 50 8.79 -4.41 -0.98
C TRP A 50 7.66 -3.87 -1.88
N GLU A 51 8.02 -3.41 -3.07
CA GLU A 51 7.12 -2.89 -4.10
C GLU A 51 6.10 -3.94 -4.54
N ASP A 52 6.59 -5.12 -4.94
CA ASP A 52 5.78 -6.24 -5.39
C ASP A 52 4.89 -6.77 -4.27
N LYS A 53 5.46 -6.89 -3.05
CA LYS A 53 4.72 -7.28 -1.85
C LYS A 53 3.66 -6.26 -1.46
N THR A 54 3.92 -4.96 -1.69
CA THR A 54 2.94 -3.88 -1.47
C THR A 54 1.79 -4.01 -2.41
N ASP A 55 2.08 -4.13 -3.70
CA ASP A 55 1.09 -4.26 -4.74
C ASP A 55 0.21 -5.51 -4.53
N GLU A 56 0.81 -6.67 -4.28
CA GLU A 56 0.11 -7.93 -3.97
C GLU A 56 -0.77 -7.80 -2.72
N ALA A 57 -0.22 -7.33 -1.60
CA ALA A 57 -0.98 -7.20 -0.35
C ALA A 57 -2.13 -6.18 -0.47
N LEU A 58 -1.95 -5.13 -1.27
CA LEU A 58 -3.01 -4.17 -1.56
C LEU A 58 -4.08 -4.73 -2.50
N LYS A 59 -3.69 -5.46 -3.55
CA LYS A 59 -4.64 -6.16 -4.42
C LYS A 59 -5.50 -7.12 -3.62
N GLN A 60 -4.90 -7.86 -2.67
CA GLN A 60 -5.62 -8.74 -1.73
C GLN A 60 -6.55 -7.92 -0.80
N ALA A 61 -6.03 -6.87 -0.16
CA ALA A 61 -6.80 -6.04 0.78
C ALA A 61 -7.95 -5.24 0.12
N LEU A 62 -7.85 -4.99 -1.19
CA LEU A 62 -8.88 -4.35 -2.00
C LEU A 62 -9.82 -5.36 -2.68
N GLY A 63 -9.59 -6.67 -2.52
CA GLY A 63 -10.38 -7.73 -3.15
C GLY A 63 -10.26 -7.78 -4.67
N ILE A 64 -9.23 -7.14 -5.24
CA ILE A 64 -8.95 -7.10 -6.68
C ILE A 64 -8.02 -8.24 -7.10
N ALA A 65 -7.34 -8.88 -6.15
CA ALA A 65 -6.67 -10.14 -6.40
C ALA A 65 -7.72 -11.16 -6.79
N GLN A 66 -7.88 -11.38 -8.10
CA GLN A 66 -8.62 -12.53 -8.58
C GLN A 66 -7.99 -13.76 -7.92
N PRO A 67 -8.77 -14.62 -7.24
CA PRO A 67 -8.28 -15.97 -7.01
C PRO A 67 -7.99 -16.49 -8.42
N SER A 68 -6.72 -16.77 -8.72
CA SER A 68 -6.36 -17.56 -9.89
C SER A 68 -7.18 -18.83 -9.78
N GLY A 69 -8.30 -18.84 -10.51
CA GLY A 69 -9.24 -19.93 -10.50
C GLY A 69 -8.47 -21.17 -10.89
N HIS A 70 -8.40 -22.11 -9.96
CA HIS A 70 -8.25 -23.51 -10.25
C HIS A 70 -9.24 -23.85 -11.36
N GLN A 71 -8.78 -23.96 -12.61
CA GLN A 71 -9.56 -24.60 -13.66
C GLN A 71 -9.17 -26.08 -13.64
N THR A 72 -10.10 -26.86 -13.10
CA THR A 72 -10.17 -28.33 -13.13
C THR A 72 -10.06 -28.89 -14.55
#